data_AF-A0A318UEC3-F1
#
_entry.id   AF-A0A318UEC3-F1
#
_cell.length_a   1.000
_cell.length_b   1.000
_cell.length_c   1.000
_cell.angle_alpha   90.00
_cell.angle_beta   90.00
_cell.angle_gamma   90.00
#
_symmetry.space_group_name_H-M   'P 1'
#
loop_
_entity.id
_entity.type
_entity.pdbx_description
1 polymer ?
#
loop_
_entity_poly.entity_id
_entity_poly.type
_entity_poly.pdbx_seq_one_letter_code
_entity_poly.pdbx_strand_id
1 'polypeptide(L)'
;MSLKGTKWKRTEDVFGLAAVINGLSTPHKDFIAAGGYGFIIGDGRLNYAKEMIIETYYNAHLAKNFWLTGDYQFVNNPAYNKDRGPVHVFALRGHIEF
;
A
#
# COMPACT_ATOMS: atom_id res chain seq x y z
N MET A 1 6.90 4.32 9.73
CA MET A 1 8.17 4.32 10.49
C MET A 1 9.25 3.62 9.69
N SER A 2 10.51 3.99 9.87
CA SER A 2 11.65 3.32 9.22
C SER A 2 12.83 3.16 10.18
N LEU A 3 13.64 2.15 9.92
CA LEU A 3 14.77 1.72 10.75
C LEU A 3 15.99 1.50 9.85
N LYS A 4 17.13 2.10 10.19
CA LYS A 4 18.41 1.84 9.51
C LYS A 4 18.95 0.46 9.87
N GLY A 5 19.62 -0.18 8.93
CA GLY A 5 20.20 -1.51 9.07
C GLY A 5 21.48 -1.62 9.88
N THR A 6 21.82 -0.59 10.66
CA THR A 6 22.97 -0.60 11.57
C THR A 6 22.93 -1.79 12.53
N LYS A 7 21.74 -2.23 12.98
CA LYS A 7 21.58 -3.38 13.89
C LYS A 7 22.04 -4.71 13.28
N TRP A 8 22.06 -4.85 11.95
CA TRP A 8 22.49 -6.06 11.25
C TRP A 8 23.67 -5.79 10.30
N LYS A 9 24.50 -4.79 10.62
CA LYS A 9 25.73 -4.44 9.91
C LYS A 9 25.53 -4.02 8.45
N ARG A 10 24.35 -3.52 8.08
CA ARG A 10 24.06 -2.93 6.76
C ARG A 10 23.60 -1.49 6.93
N THR A 11 24.56 -0.59 7.15
CA THR A 11 24.31 0.81 7.54
C THR A 11 23.56 1.63 6.50
N GLU A 12 23.67 1.24 5.23
CA GLU A 12 23.03 1.86 4.07
C GLU A 12 21.63 1.31 3.79
N ASP A 13 21.25 0.20 4.45
CA ASP A 13 19.95 -0.44 4.26
C ASP A 13 18.89 0.17 5.17
N VAL A 14 17.64 0.11 4.72
CA VAL A 14 16.48 0.64 5.45
C VAL A 14 15.34 -0.37 5.44
N PHE A 15 14.79 -0.66 6.62
CA PHE A 15 13.53 -1.35 6.78
C PHE A 15 12.41 -0.33 7.05
N GLY A 16 11.24 -0.51 6.44
CA GLY A 16 10.07 0.34 6.62
C GLY A 16 8.83 -0.44 7.01
N LEU A 17 7.96 0.22 7.78
CA LEU A 17 6.62 -0.25 8.12
C LEU A 17 5.65 0.95 8.14
N ALA A 18 4.54 0.81 7.44
CA ALA A 18 3.47 1.81 7.40
C ALA A 18 2.09 1.14 7.56
N ALA A 19 1.15 1.88 8.12
CA ALA A 19 -0.24 1.50 8.18
C ALA A 19 -1.10 2.72 7.82
N VAL A 20 -2.11 2.50 6.98
CA VAL A 20 -3.01 3.55 6.47
C VAL A 20 -4.45 3.06 6.60
N ILE A 21 -5.34 3.96 7.00
CA ILE A 21 -6.79 3.71 7.02
C ILE A 21 -7.45 4.78 6.16
N ASN A 22 -8.02 4.36 5.03
CA ASN A 22 -8.70 5.23 4.09
C ASN A 22 -10.22 5.10 4.24
N GLY A 23 -10.94 6.18 3.94
CA GLY A 23 -12.39 6.17 3.87
C GLY A 23 -12.92 7.15 2.83
N LEU A 24 -14.12 6.88 2.33
CA LEU A 24 -14.81 7.78 1.41
C LEU A 24 -15.54 8.88 2.18
N SER A 25 -15.56 10.09 1.61
CA SER A 25 -16.41 11.17 2.08
C SER A 25 -17.89 10.79 1.92
N THR A 26 -18.77 11.40 2.72
CA THR A 26 -20.22 11.14 2.64
C THR A 26 -20.79 11.35 1.23
N PRO A 27 -20.51 12.46 0.52
CA PRO A 27 -21.04 12.65 -0.83
C PRO A 27 -20.60 11.58 -1.83
N HIS A 28 -19.38 11.05 -1.70
CA HIS A 28 -18.89 10.00 -2.59
C HIS A 28 -19.60 8.66 -2.31
N LYS A 29 -19.83 8.33 -1.03
CA LYS A 29 -20.64 7.15 -0.67
C LYS A 29 -22.05 7.24 -1.25
N ASP A 30 -22.69 8.40 -1.16
CA ASP A 30 -24.05 8.62 -1.66
C ASP A 30 -24.10 8.51 -3.20
N PHE A 31 -23.11 9.09 -3.89
CA PHE A 31 -22.98 8.99 -5.36
C PHE A 31 -22.87 7.53 -5.82
N ILE A 32 -22.01 6.74 -5.18
CA ILE A 32 -21.84 5.32 -5.51
C ILE A 32 -23.08 4.51 -5.13
N ALA A 33 -23.72 4.82 -4.00
CA ALA A 33 -24.96 4.15 -3.57
C ALA A 33 -26.14 4.41 -4.52
N ALA A 34 -26.15 5.55 -5.21
CA ALA A 34 -27.09 5.87 -6.28
C ALA A 34 -26.79 5.16 -7.62
N GLY A 35 -25.77 4.29 -7.66
CA GLY A 35 -25.37 3.57 -8.87
C GLY A 35 -24.32 4.28 -9.71
N GLY A 36 -23.73 5.37 -9.20
CA GLY A 36 -22.62 6.06 -9.85
C GLY A 36 -21.33 5.23 -9.85
N TYR A 37 -20.54 5.37 -10.92
CA TYR A 37 -19.20 4.79 -11.02
C TYR A 37 -18.15 5.87 -10.80
N GLY A 38 -17.23 5.62 -9.87
CA GLY A 38 -16.09 6.50 -9.65
C GLY A 38 -14.98 6.23 -10.68
N PHE A 39 -14.01 7.13 -10.79
CA PHE A 39 -12.83 6.94 -11.65
C PHE A 39 -12.04 5.65 -11.32
N ILE A 40 -12.01 5.25 -10.05
CA ILE A 40 -11.25 4.08 -9.56
C ILE A 40 -12.17 2.95 -9.04
N ILE A 41 -13.45 3.25 -8.76
CA ILE A 41 -14.38 2.34 -8.10
C ILE A 41 -15.52 1.99 -9.05
N GLY A 42 -15.49 0.74 -9.52
CA GLY A 42 -16.36 0.19 -10.55
C GLY A 42 -17.52 -0.67 -10.05
N ASP A 43 -17.86 -0.64 -8.76
CA ASP A 43 -18.73 -1.66 -8.13
C ASP A 43 -20.22 -1.27 -8.05
N GLY A 44 -20.56 0.01 -8.28
CA GLY A 44 -21.86 0.53 -7.89
C GLY A 44 -22.04 0.43 -6.36
N ARG A 45 -23.26 0.19 -5.86
CA ARG A 45 -23.56 0.23 -4.42
C ARG A 45 -22.69 -0.73 -3.59
N LEU A 46 -21.76 -0.17 -2.82
CA LEU A 46 -20.80 -0.92 -2.01
C LEU A 46 -21.39 -1.53 -0.72
N ASN A 47 -20.92 -2.72 -0.34
CA ASN A 47 -20.94 -3.15 1.05
C ASN A 47 -19.79 -2.43 1.81
N TYR A 48 -20.04 -1.17 2.14
CA TYR A 48 -19.00 -0.22 2.55
C TYR A 48 -18.22 -0.63 3.80
N ALA A 49 -16.90 -0.51 3.74
CA ALA A 49 -15.98 -0.53 4.86
C ALA A 49 -14.81 0.43 4.62
N LYS A 50 -14.09 0.80 5.69
CA LYS A 50 -12.81 1.48 5.54
C LYS A 50 -11.80 0.52 4.91
N GLU A 51 -11.01 1.05 4.01
CA GLU A 51 -9.86 0.33 3.44
C GLU A 51 -8.69 0.48 4.41
N MET A 52 -8.02 -0.63 4.71
CA MET A 52 -6.86 -0.63 5.60
C MET A 52 -5.68 -1.26 4.88
N ILE A 53 -4.55 -0.57 4.88
CA ILE A 53 -3.34 -1.03 4.22
C ILE A 53 -2.23 -1.10 5.27
N ILE A 54 -1.54 -2.24 5.33
CA ILE A 54 -0.26 -2.36 6.03
C ILE A 54 0.81 -2.68 4.99
N GLU A 55 1.87 -1.89 4.99
CA GLU A 55 2.99 -2.01 4.07
C GLU A 55 4.28 -2.22 4.87
N THR A 56 5.11 -3.14 4.43
CA THR A 56 6.49 -3.25 4.90
C THR A 56 7.44 -3.45 3.73
N TYR A 57 8.61 -2.83 3.84
CA TYR A 57 9.62 -2.93 2.80
C TYR A 57 11.02 -3.05 3.39
N TYR A 58 11.93 -3.57 2.58
CA TYR A 58 13.35 -3.60 2.84
C TYR A 58 14.10 -3.05 1.64
N ASN A 59 14.78 -1.92 1.81
CA ASN A 59 15.63 -1.30 0.81
C ASN A 59 17.09 -1.70 1.03
N ALA A 60 17.64 -2.51 0.14
CA ALA A 60 19.01 -3.01 0.19
C ALA A 60 19.93 -2.16 -0.69
N HIS A 61 21.01 -1.61 -0.13
CA HIS A 61 22.10 -1.04 -0.92
C HIS A 61 23.01 -2.16 -1.42
N LEU A 62 22.93 -2.45 -2.72
CA LEU A 62 23.61 -3.62 -3.31
C LEU A 62 24.94 -3.22 -3.97
N ALA A 63 25.03 -2.01 -4.50
CA ALA A 63 26.26 -1.44 -5.02
C ALA A 63 26.22 0.09 -4.85
N LYS A 64 27.37 0.75 -5.02
CA LYS A 64 27.56 2.21 -4.82
C LYS A 64 26.42 3.07 -5.38
N ASN A 65 25.86 2.67 -6.52
CA ASN A 65 24.86 3.40 -7.28
C ASN A 65 23.55 2.62 -7.46
N PHE A 66 23.33 1.53 -6.69
CA PHE A 66 22.19 0.64 -6.91
C PHE A 66 21.55 0.17 -5.60
N TRP A 67 20.24 0.36 -5.54
CA TRP A 67 19.38 -0.12 -4.47
C TRP A 67 18.27 -1.01 -5.02
N LEU A 68 17.97 -2.06 -4.28
CA LEU A 68 16.85 -2.95 -4.55
C LEU A 68 15.93 -2.98 -3.33
N THR A 69 14.68 -2.60 -3.53
CA THR A 69 13.64 -2.67 -2.51
C THR A 69 12.72 -3.86 -2.78
N GLY A 70 12.53 -4.71 -1.77
CA GLY A 70 11.41 -5.64 -1.72
C GLY A 70 10.29 -5.06 -0.86
N ASP A 71 9.06 -5.17 -1.32
CA ASP A 71 7.87 -4.58 -0.70
C ASP A 71 6.73 -5.60 -0.60
N TYR A 72 6.02 -5.57 0.53
CA TYR A 72 4.81 -6.34 0.77
C TYR A 72 3.72 -5.45 1.34
N GLN A 73 2.54 -5.51 0.72
CA GLN A 73 1.35 -4.79 1.17
C GLN A 73 0.19 -5.75 1.36
N PHE A 74 -0.48 -5.61 2.49
CA PHE A 74 -1.76 -6.25 2.75
C PHE A 74 -2.85 -5.19 2.77
N VAL A 75 -3.82 -5.33 1.87
CA VAL A 75 -4.95 -4.43 1.69
C VAL A 75 -6.22 -5.13 2.12
N ASN A 76 -6.89 -4.63 3.16
CA ASN A 76 -8.17 -5.14 3.62
C ASN A 76 -9.31 -4.23 3.13
N ASN A 77 -10.38 -4.83 2.61
CA ASN A 77 -11.49 -4.16 1.90
C ASN A 77 -11.01 -3.23 0.77
N PRO A 78 -10.31 -3.75 -0.25
CA PRO A 78 -9.87 -2.95 -1.40
C PRO A 78 -11.03 -2.15 -2.00
N ALA A 79 -10.79 -0.90 -2.38
CA ALA A 79 -11.82 -0.01 -2.90
C ALA A 79 -13.05 0.12 -1.97
N TYR A 80 -12.83 0.04 -0.65
CA TYR A 80 -13.84 0.27 0.38
C TYR A 80 -14.98 -0.76 0.40
N ASN A 81 -14.81 -1.93 -0.23
CA ASN A 81 -15.85 -2.95 -0.35
C ASN A 81 -15.48 -4.23 0.40
N LYS A 82 -16.33 -4.67 1.35
CA LYS A 82 -16.12 -5.93 2.10
C LYS A 82 -16.19 -7.17 1.21
N ASP A 83 -16.94 -7.09 0.11
CA ASP A 83 -17.19 -8.24 -0.75
C ASP A 83 -15.96 -8.63 -1.59
N ARG A 84 -14.94 -7.74 -1.66
CA ARG A 84 -13.69 -7.99 -2.41
C ARG A 84 -12.67 -8.85 -1.67
N GLY A 85 -12.85 -9.07 -0.35
CA GLY A 85 -11.87 -9.77 0.48
C GLY A 85 -10.50 -9.06 0.54
N PRO A 86 -9.55 -9.55 1.35
CA PRO A 86 -8.23 -8.95 1.43
C PRO A 86 -7.35 -9.28 0.20
N VAL A 87 -6.39 -8.41 -0.10
CA VAL A 87 -5.42 -8.58 -1.18
C VAL A 87 -3.99 -8.51 -0.63
N HIS A 88 -3.14 -9.39 -1.15
CA HIS A 88 -1.71 -9.43 -0.88
C HIS A 88 -0.96 -8.94 -2.13
N VAL A 89 -0.13 -7.91 -1.98
CA VAL A 89 0.67 -7.33 -3.06
C VAL A 89 2.14 -7.51 -2.74
N PHE A 90 2.88 -8.03 -3.70
CA PHE A 90 4.34 -8.19 -3.62
C PHE A 90 4.97 -7.39 -4.75
N ALA A 91 6.00 -6.60 -4.44
CA ALA A 91 6.67 -5.76 -5.41
C ALA A 91 8.19 -5.75 -5.23
N LEU A 92 8.88 -5.45 -6.32
CA LEU A 92 10.31 -5.17 -6.36
C LEU A 92 10.52 -3.81 -7.03
N ARG A 93 11.36 -2.97 -6.43
CA ARG A 93 11.71 -1.65 -6.98
C ARG A 93 13.23 -1.49 -7.04
N GLY A 94 13.77 -1.22 -8.23
CA GLY A 94 15.17 -0.84 -8.42
C GLY A 94 15.32 0.68 -8.43
N HIS A 95 16.35 1.20 -7.76
CA HIS A 95 16.76 2.60 -7.83
C HIS A 95 18.24 2.68 -8.21
N ILE A 96 18.56 3.47 -9.23
CA ILE A 96 19.91 3.62 -9.79
C ILE A 96 20.23 5.11 -9.87
N GLU A 97 21.42 5.51 -9.40
CA GLU A 97 21.94 6.88 -9.50
C GLU A 97 23.12 6.93 -10.48
N PHE A 98 23.17 7.94 -11.35
CA PHE A 98 24.20 8.11 -12.40
C PHE A 98 25.07 9.34 -12.15
#